data_AF-A0A5B0ICY9-F1
#
_entry.id   AF-A0A5B0ICY9-F1
#
_cell.length_a   1.000
_cell.length_b   1.000
_cell.length_c   1.000
_cell.angle_alpha   90.00
_cell.angle_beta   90.00
_cell.angle_gamma   90.00
#
_symmetry.space_group_name_H-M   'P 1'
#
loop_
_entity.id
_entity.type
_entity.pdbx_description
1 polymer ?
#
loop_
_entity_poly.entity_id
_entity_poly.type
_entity_poly.pdbx_seq_one_letter_code
_entity_poly.pdbx_strand_id
1 'polypeptide(L)' 'VITAMSQDPPPRRLVLGNSGYDAVVETLEKDLAEIRRNEDLSRSADFPA' A
#
# COMPACT_ATOMS: atom_id res chain seq x y z
N VAL A 1 -15.31 16.26 1.24
CA VAL A 1 -15.42 14.89 1.81
C VAL A 1 -16.61 14.11 1.21
N ILE A 2 -17.77 14.74 0.96
CA ILE A 2 -18.95 14.09 0.35
C ILE A 2 -18.67 13.46 -1.03
N THR A 3 -17.77 14.03 -1.83
CA THR A 3 -17.45 13.55 -3.19
C THR A 3 -16.68 12.23 -3.24
N ALA A 4 -15.87 11.91 -2.22
CA ALA A 4 -15.02 10.70 -2.24
C ALA A 4 -15.81 9.42 -1.93
N MET A 5 -16.94 9.54 -1.21
CA MET A 5 -17.84 8.42 -0.94
C MET A 5 -18.78 8.11 -2.12
N SER A 6 -18.75 8.92 -3.18
CA SER A 6 -19.54 8.71 -4.39
C SER A 6 -18.83 7.83 -5.43
N GLN A 7 -17.61 7.34 -5.16
CA GLN A 7 -16.93 6.38 -6.02
C GLN A 7 -17.50 4.98 -5.80
N ASP A 8 -17.71 4.24 -6.89
CA ASP A 8 -18.16 2.84 -6.86
C ASP A 8 -17.08 1.94 -7.50
N PRO A 9 -16.35 1.13 -6.71
CA PRO A 9 -16.50 0.92 -5.26
C PRO A 9 -15.87 2.05 -4.42
N PRO A 10 -16.40 2.31 -3.21
CA PRO A 10 -15.88 3.37 -2.35
C PRO A 10 -14.43 3.08 -1.93
N PRO A 11 -13.58 4.12 -1.81
CA PRO A 11 -12.18 3.93 -1.46
C PRO A 11 -12.07 3.33 -0.06
N ARG A 12 -11.34 2.21 0.07
CA ARG A 12 -11.09 1.53 1.34
C ARG A 12 -10.34 2.39 2.36
N ARG A 13 -9.59 3.39 1.90
CA ARG A 13 -8.84 4.34 2.74
C ARG A 13 -8.80 5.69 2.04
N LEU A 14 -9.22 6.74 2.74
CA LEU A 14 -9.17 8.12 2.26
C LEU A 14 -8.25 8.92 3.18
N VAL A 15 -7.08 9.30 2.67
CA VAL A 15 -6.16 10.16 3.41
C VAL A 15 -6.54 11.62 3.16
N LEU A 16 -6.76 12.36 4.23
CA LEU A 16 -7.16 13.78 4.16
C LEU A 16 -5.94 14.67 4.40
N GLY A 17 -5.72 15.62 3.50
CA GLY A 17 -4.58 16.54 3.53
C GLY A 17 -3.42 16.08 2.63
N ASN A 18 -2.86 17.03 1.87
CA ASN A 18 -1.84 16.74 0.86
C ASN A 18 -0.55 16.16 1.47
N SER A 19 -0.06 16.78 2.56
CA SER A 19 1.13 16.29 3.26
C SER A 19 0.93 14.92 3.89
N GLY A 20 -0.27 14.63 4.39
CA GLY A 20 -0.62 13.31 4.92
C GLY A 20 -0.67 12.25 3.83
N TYR A 21 -1.18 12.60 2.64
CA TYR A 21 -1.19 11.72 1.48
C TYR A 21 0.23 11.35 1.06
N ASP A 22 1.10 12.36 0.88
CA ASP A 22 2.50 12.16 0.47
C ASP A 22 3.25 11.25 1.46
N ALA A 23 3.09 11.48 2.77
CA ALA A 23 3.74 10.67 3.81
C ALA A 23 3.26 9.20 3.85
N VAL A 24 1.96 8.96 3.62
CA VAL A 24 1.41 7.60 3.56
C VAL A 24 1.90 6.88 2.31
N VAL A 25 1.93 7.56 1.17
CA VAL A 25 2.45 7.00 -0.09
C VAL A 25 3.92 6.63 0.08
N GLU A 26 4.74 7.55 0.61
CA GLU A 26 6.18 7.31 0.82
C GLU A 26 6.43 6.10 1.73
N THR A 27 5.64 5.94 2.79
CA THR A 27 5.76 4.81 3.72
C THR A 27 5.46 3.49 3.01
N LEU A 28 4.33 3.43 2.28
CA LEU A 28 3.93 2.22 1.56
C LEU A 28 4.91 1.84 0.45
N GLU A 29 5.51 2.83 -0.22
CA GLU A 29 6.54 2.60 -1.23
C GLU A 29 7.83 2.04 -0.63
N LYS A 30 8.23 2.53 0.56
CA LYS A 30 9.39 1.99 1.30
C LYS A 30 9.15 0.54 1.70
N ASP A 31 8.00 0.25 2.29
CA ASP A 31 7.63 -1.11 2.71
C ASP A 31 7.59 -2.05 1.49
N LEU A 32 6.99 -1.61 0.38
CA LEU A 32 6.94 -2.40 -0.85
C LEU A 32 8.34 -2.63 -1.44
N ALA A 33 9.22 -1.63 -1.40
CA ALA A 33 10.58 -1.77 -1.87
C ALA A 33 11.36 -2.78 -1.03
N GLU A 34 11.15 -2.81 0.28
CA GLU A 34 11.75 -3.81 1.18
C GLU A 34 11.26 -5.22 0.87
N ILE A 35 9.94 -5.40 0.70
CA ILE A 35 9.35 -6.70 0.35
C ILE A 35 9.92 -7.20 -0.98
N ARG A 36 9.98 -6.34 -2.00
CA ARG A 36 10.53 -6.70 -3.32
C ARG A 36 12.02 -7.07 -3.26
N ARG A 37 12.81 -6.41 -2.41
CA ARG A 37 14.23 -6.77 -2.22
C ARG A 37 14.39 -8.18 -1.65
N ASN A 38 13.44 -8.62 -0.84
CA ASN A 38 13.47 -9.92 -0.17
C ASN A 38 12.62 -10.98 -0.89
N GLU A 39 12.14 -10.71 -2.12
CA GLU A 39 11.20 -11.56 -2.84
C GLU A 39 11.72 -13.00 -3.02
N ASP A 40 12.95 -13.17 -3.49
CA ASP A 40 13.55 -14.49 -3.72
C ASP A 40 13.65 -15.29 -2.40
N LEU A 41 14.04 -14.62 -1.31
CA LEU A 41 14.10 -15.22 0.02
C LEU A 41 12.69 -15.62 0.51
N SER A 42 11.72 -14.72 0.41
CA SER A 42 10.34 -14.99 0.83
C SER A 42 9.70 -16.12 0.05
N ARG A 43 9.92 -16.21 -1.26
CA ARG A 43 9.41 -17.29 -2.11
C ARG A 43 10.14 -18.62 -1.88
N SER A 44 11.43 -18.57 -1.53
CA SER A 44 12.19 -19.78 -1.17
C SER A 44 11.76 -20.40 0.16
N ALA A 45 11.09 -19.62 1.02
CA ALA A 45 10.60 -20.07 2.32
C ALA A 45 9.30 -20.88 2.24
N ASP A 46 8.61 -20.91 1.10
CA ASP A 46 7.43 -21.75 0.88
C ASP A 46 7.85 -23.22 0.60
N PHE A 47 7.46 -24.17 1.47
CA PHE A 47 7.73 -25.61 1.34
C PHE A 47 6.70 -26.50 2.11
N PRO A 48 6.27 -27.69 1.60
CA PRO A 48 6.32 -28.24 0.24
C PRO A 48 4.98 -28.23 -0.53
N ALA A 49 5.14 -28.40 -1.85
CA ALA A 49 4.17 -28.46 -2.95
C ALA A 49 3.17 -29.64 -2.91
#